data_AF-A0A7V1MKK1-F1
#
_entry.id   AF-A0A7V1MKK1-F1
#
_cell.length_a   1.000
_cell.length_b   1.000
_cell.length_c   1.000
_cell.angle_alpha   90.00
_cell.angle_beta   90.00
_cell.angle_gamma   90.00
#
_symmetry.space_group_name_H-M   'P 1'
#
loop_
_entity.id
_entity.type
_entity.pdbx_description
1 polymer ?
#
loop_
_entity_poly.entity_id
_entity_poly.type
_entity_poly.pdbx_seq_one_letter_code
_entity_poly.pdbx_strand_id
1 'polypeptide(L)' 'MAKRWEPDNILMVSQGVDGLGIQLLRNGIIDGDLAYFPERYGRNLVSAALALMYGNPIPSHIYIDNEIITPDNLNKYYPE' A
#
# COMPACT_ATOMS: atom_id res chain seq x y z
N MET A 1 1.47 -30.68 18.96
CA MET A 1 2.10 -29.42 18.48
C MET A 1 0.99 -28.45 18.14
N ALA A 2 1.15 -27.16 18.43
CA ALA A 2 0.12 -26.17 18.15
C ALA A 2 -0.06 -26.00 16.63
N LYS A 3 -1.31 -26.05 16.14
CA LYS A 3 -1.70 -25.92 14.72
C LYS A 3 -1.36 -24.56 14.06
N ARG A 4 -0.65 -23.69 14.79
CA ARG A 4 -0.28 -22.33 14.41
C ARG A 4 0.51 -22.25 13.10
N TRP A 5 1.25 -23.31 12.77
CA TRP A 5 2.15 -23.34 11.60
C TRP A 5 1.58 -24.09 10.40
N GLU A 6 0.30 -24.50 10.46
CA GLU A 6 -0.39 -25.07 9.31
C GLU A 6 -0.63 -23.94 8.29
N PRO A 7 -0.28 -24.11 6.99
CA PRO A 7 -0.40 -23.05 5.99
C PRO A 7 -1.79 -22.41 5.92
N ASP A 8 -2.85 -23.22 6.00
CA ASP A 8 -4.24 -22.75 5.97
C ASP A 8 -4.63 -21.89 7.19
N ASN A 9 -3.79 -21.85 8.24
CA ASN A 9 -3.98 -21.05 9.45
C ASN A 9 -3.06 -19.82 9.48
N ILE A 10 -2.34 -19.52 8.40
CA ILE A 10 -1.42 -18.39 8.28
C ILE A 10 -1.97 -17.42 7.25
N LEU A 11 -2.11 -16.15 7.65
CA LEU A 11 -2.27 -15.03 6.73
C LEU A 11 -0.91 -14.36 6.54
N MET A 12 -0.35 -14.40 5.34
CA MET A 12 0.90 -13.75 5.00
C MET A 12 0.64 -12.39 4.34
N VAL A 13 1.16 -11.33 4.95
CA VAL A 13 1.04 -9.97 4.45
C VAL A 13 2.40 -9.30 4.27
N SER A 14 2.52 -8.47 3.23
CA SER A 14 3.71 -7.68 2.90
C SER A 14 3.36 -6.19 2.79
N GLN A 15 4.33 -5.37 2.41
CA GLN A 15 4.16 -3.94 2.16
C GLN A 15 4.98 -3.46 0.96
N GLY A 16 4.43 -2.51 0.21
CA GLY A 16 5.09 -1.81 -0.90
C GLY A 16 4.52 -2.14 -2.28
N VAL A 17 4.02 -3.36 -2.50
CA VAL A 17 3.49 -3.84 -3.79
C VAL A 17 4.48 -3.59 -4.94
N ASP A 18 5.75 -3.91 -4.71
CA ASP A 18 6.78 -3.80 -5.73
C ASP A 18 6.71 -4.96 -6.74
N GLY A 19 7.64 -5.02 -7.70
CA GLY A 19 7.64 -6.07 -8.72
C GLY A 19 7.69 -7.50 -8.14
N LEU A 20 8.30 -7.69 -6.97
CA LEU A 20 8.30 -8.98 -6.28
C LEU A 20 6.96 -9.20 -5.57
N GLY A 21 6.45 -8.22 -4.83
CA GLY A 21 5.14 -8.27 -4.17
C GLY A 21 4.01 -8.64 -5.14
N ILE A 22 4.00 -8.04 -6.33
CA ILE A 22 3.05 -8.37 -7.41
C ILE A 22 3.16 -9.84 -7.81
N GLN A 23 4.38 -10.37 -7.98
CA GLN A 23 4.59 -11.78 -8.34
C GLN A 23 4.16 -12.71 -7.21
N LEU A 24 4.45 -12.36 -5.95
CA LEU A 24 4.04 -13.16 -4.78
C LEU A 24 2.52 -13.21 -4.66
N LEU A 25 1.81 -12.10 -4.89
CA LEU A 25 0.34 -12.06 -4.95
C LEU A 25 -0.21 -12.93 -6.08
N ARG A 26 0.34 -12.81 -7.30
CA ARG A 26 -0.10 -13.63 -8.45
C ARG A 26 0.11 -15.12 -8.23
N ASN A 27 1.18 -15.49 -7.53
CA ASN A 27 1.51 -16.88 -7.23
C ASN A 27 0.79 -17.41 -5.96
N GLY A 28 -0.01 -16.59 -5.28
CA GLY A 28 -0.72 -16.99 -4.06
C GLY A 28 0.20 -17.31 -2.88
N ILE A 29 1.40 -16.72 -2.84
CA ILE A 29 2.37 -16.91 -1.74
C ILE A 29 2.03 -15.98 -0.57
N ILE A 30 1.51 -14.79 -0.88
CA ILE A 30 1.02 -13.82 0.10
C ILE A 30 -0.45 -13.53 -0.16
N ASP A 31 -1.19 -13.29 0.91
CA ASP A 31 -2.63 -13.02 0.87
C ASP A 31 -2.94 -11.53 0.65
N GLY A 32 -1.97 -10.67 0.98
CA GLY A 32 -2.10 -9.23 0.80
C GLY A 32 -0.77 -8.48 0.83
N ASP A 33 -0.73 -7.34 0.17
CA ASP A 33 0.41 -6.42 0.17
C ASP A 33 -0.09 -4.98 0.25
N LEU A 34 0.47 -4.17 1.14
CA LEU A 34 0.02 -2.81 1.39
C LEU A 34 0.59 -1.81 0.37
N ALA A 35 -0.27 -1.20 -0.44
CA ALA A 35 0.08 -0.12 -1.36
C ALA A 35 0.03 1.24 -0.67
N TYR A 36 1.15 1.95 -0.67
CA TYR A 36 1.28 3.31 -0.13
C TYR A 36 1.06 4.41 -1.17
N PHE A 37 1.14 4.09 -2.46
CA PHE A 37 0.99 5.07 -3.56
C PHE A 37 1.83 6.35 -3.38
N PRO A 38 3.18 6.23 -3.26
CA PRO A 38 4.06 7.39 -3.02
C PRO A 38 3.94 8.47 -4.11
N GLU A 39 3.52 8.12 -5.33
CA GLU A 39 3.23 9.08 -6.40
C GLU A 39 2.12 10.08 -6.05
N ARG A 40 1.22 9.74 -5.10
CA ARG A 40 0.18 10.65 -4.60
C ARG A 40 0.74 11.68 -3.62
N TYR A 41 1.90 11.41 -3.02
CA TYR A 41 2.50 12.27 -1.99
C TYR A 41 2.94 13.58 -2.61
N GLY A 42 3.38 13.57 -3.87
CA GLY A 42 3.71 14.77 -4.62
C GLY A 42 2.56 15.79 -4.65
N ARG A 43 1.33 15.33 -4.91
CA ARG A 43 0.15 16.22 -4.98
C ARG A 43 -0.23 16.81 -3.64
N ASN A 44 0.03 16.10 -2.54
CA ASN A 44 -0.45 16.49 -1.22
C ASN A 44 0.65 17.19 -0.40
N LEU A 45 1.82 16.57 -0.30
CA LEU A 45 2.93 17.06 0.53
C LEU A 45 3.67 18.25 -0.10
N VAL A 46 3.91 18.22 -1.41
CA VAL A 46 4.61 19.34 -2.08
C VAL A 46 3.72 20.58 -2.06
N SER A 47 2.43 20.43 -2.36
CA SER A 47 1.46 21.54 -2.28
C SER A 47 1.34 22.09 -0.86
N ALA A 48 1.30 21.24 0.17
CA ALA A 48 1.29 21.70 1.56
C ALA A 48 2.58 22.42 1.94
N ALA A 49 3.75 21.93 1.50
CA ALA A 49 5.03 22.59 1.75
C ALA A 49 5.08 23.99 1.12
N LEU A 50 4.62 24.13 -0.13
CA LEU A 50 4.51 25.43 -0.80
C LEU A 50 3.54 26.36 -0.07
N ALA A 51 2.35 25.87 0.31
CA ALA A 51 1.37 26.65 1.05
C ALA A 51 1.98 27.20 2.36
N LEU A 52 2.68 26.34 3.10
CA LEU A 52 3.38 26.72 4.34
C LEU A 52 4.47 27.76 4.09
N MET A 53 5.28 27.62 3.04
CA MET A 53 6.32 28.59 2.65
C MET A 53 5.75 29.99 2.36
N TYR A 54 4.54 30.06 1.81
CA TYR A 54 3.84 31.32 1.54
C TYR A 54 3.00 31.82 2.73
N GLY A 55 3.12 31.20 3.90
CA GLY A 55 2.39 31.60 5.11
C GLY A 55 0.90 31.23 5.11
N ASN A 56 0.47 30.35 4.20
CA ASN A 56 -0.90 29.85 4.19
C ASN A 56 -1.08 28.76 5.25
N PRO A 57 -2.27 28.69 5.88
CA PRO A 57 -2.57 27.61 6.82
C PRO A 57 -2.66 26.27 6.09
N ILE A 58 -2.14 25.22 6.72
CA ILE A 58 -2.28 23.83 6.28
C ILE A 58 -3.04 23.02 7.34
N PRO A 59 -3.70 21.92 6.96
CA PRO A 59 -4.25 20.97 7.93
C PRO A 59 -3.15 20.45 8.86
N SER A 60 -3.51 20.14 10.11
CA SER A 60 -2.57 19.56 11.08
C SER A 60 -2.11 18.14 10.69
N HIS A 61 -2.92 17.45 9.89
CA HIS A 61 -2.66 16.10 9.40
C HIS A 61 -3.12 15.98 7.95
N ILE A 62 -2.29 15.35 7.13
CA ILE A 62 -2.60 15.05 5.73
C ILE A 62 -2.63 13.53 5.61
N TYR A 63 -3.83 12.98 5.42
CA TYR A 63 -4.01 11.55 5.19
C TYR A 63 -3.75 11.23 3.73
N ILE A 64 -3.00 10.16 3.48
CA ILE A 64 -2.82 9.60 2.15
C ILE A 64 -3.52 8.24 2.12
N ASP A 65 -4.41 8.08 1.14
CA ASP A 65 -5.15 6.83 0.95
C ASP A 65 -4.20 5.70 0.60
N ASN A 66 -4.18 4.71 1.48
CA ASN A 66 -3.48 3.44 1.33
C ASN A 66 -4.49 2.33 0.99
N GLU A 67 -4.06 1.28 0.30
CA GLU A 67 -4.93 0.15 -0.04
C GLU A 67 -4.23 -1.19 0.18
N ILE A 68 -4.94 -2.18 0.74
CA ILE A 68 -4.46 -3.56 0.75
C ILE A 68 -4.74 -4.17 -0.61
N ILE A 69 -3.68 -4.57 -1.29
CA ILE A 69 -3.75 -5.26 -2.57
C ILE A 69 -3.80 -6.76 -2.30
N THR A 70 -4.83 -7.40 -2.82
CA THR A 70 -5.09 -8.85 -2.75
C THR A 70 -5.13 -9.41 -4.16
N PRO A 71 -5.10 -10.75 -4.35
CA PRO A 71 -5.28 -11.33 -5.68
C PRO A 71 -6.57 -10.87 -6.38
N ASP A 72 -7.64 -10.59 -5.63
CA ASP A 72 -8.94 -10.16 -6.16
C ASP A 72 -8.93 -8.75 -6.76
N ASN A 73 -8.14 -7.83 -6.19
CA ASN A 73 -8.09 -6.44 -6.63
C ASN A 73 -6.79 -6.06 -7.35
N LEU A 74 -5.80 -6.96 -7.42
CA LEU A 74 -4.49 -6.69 -8.02
C LEU A 74 -4.60 -6.07 -9.42
N ASN A 75 -5.39 -6.67 -10.29
CA ASN A 75 -5.55 -6.24 -11.68
C ASN A 75 -6.28 -4.87 -11.82
N LYS A 76 -6.95 -4.39 -10.77
CA LYS A 76 -7.54 -3.04 -10.75
C LYS A 76 -6.45 -1.97 -10.61
N TYR A 77 -5.37 -2.25 -9.89
CA TYR A 77 -4.30 -1.30 -9.59
C TYR A 77 -3.06 -1.49 -10.47
N TYR A 78 -2.73 -2.74 -10.80
CA TYR A 78 -1.55 -3.14 -11.56
C TYR A 78 -1.96 -4.07 -12.71
N PRO A 79 -2.61 -3.54 -13.76
CA PRO A 79 -2.89 -4.31 -14.98
C PRO A 79 -1.58 -4.72 -15.67
N GLU A 80 -1.63 -5.79 -16.46
CA GLU A 80 -0.49 -6.22 -17.30
C GLU A 80 -0.09 -5.18 -18.35
#